data_AF-C5S1W4-F1
#
_entry.id   AF-C5S1W4-F1
#
_cell.length_a   1.000
_cell.length_b   1.000
_cell.length_c   1.000
_cell.angle_alpha   90.00
_cell.angle_beta   90.00
_cell.angle_gamma   90.00
#
_symmetry.space_group_name_H-M   'P 1'
#
loop_
_entity.id
_entity.type
_entity.pdbx_description
1 polymer ?
#
loop_
_entity_poly.entity_id
_entity_poly.type
_entity_poly.pdbx_seq_one_letter_code
_entity_poly.pdbx_strand_id
1 'polypeptide(L)'
;MTEQHFPQFNGKHYGNLSGDLDLLPKPDYPLPIVAIGRARQELEWLANVPDAWIWHGVNPYDTANIIKTLADLCQKDTPTAFGYAQFVEVTDNPNEPARLFNNIYLRGGAKGLAEFWAQEQEKGLSHLALNLKPTNRPADEVLQELAEYVLTKF
;
A
#
# COMPACT_ATOMS: atom_id res chain seq x y z
N MET A 1 -12.32 2.48 20.23
CA MET A 1 -11.66 3.23 21.33
C MET A 1 -11.40 4.68 20.96
N THR A 2 -10.81 4.95 19.78
CA THR A 2 -10.60 6.31 19.26
C THR A 2 -11.89 7.07 18.95
N GLU A 3 -12.98 6.35 18.66
CA GLU A 3 -14.29 6.93 18.29
C GLU A 3 -15.32 6.94 19.43
N GLN A 4 -15.05 6.21 20.51
CA GLN A 4 -15.98 6.12 21.64
C GLN A 4 -15.62 7.15 22.71
N HIS A 5 -16.63 7.81 23.29
CA HIS A 5 -16.46 8.66 24.46
C HIS A 5 -16.30 7.82 25.72
N PHE A 6 -15.31 8.19 26.55
CA PHE A 6 -15.04 7.55 27.84
C PHE A 6 -15.04 6.00 27.75
N PRO A 7 -14.21 5.42 26.87
CA PRO A 7 -14.30 3.99 26.55
C PRO A 7 -13.91 3.12 27.75
N GLN A 8 -14.59 1.97 27.87
CA GLN A 8 -14.21 0.90 28.80
C GLN A 8 -13.54 -0.23 28.02
N PHE A 9 -12.36 -0.64 28.48
CA PHE A 9 -11.58 -1.68 27.82
C PHE A 9 -10.71 -2.41 28.84
N ASN A 10 -10.73 -3.75 28.83
CA ASN A 10 -9.82 -4.55 29.63
C ASN A 10 -8.74 -5.16 28.74
N GLY A 11 -7.55 -4.57 28.76
CA GLY A 11 -6.44 -5.00 27.93
C GLY A 11 -5.70 -6.19 28.52
N LYS A 12 -5.29 -7.12 27.67
CA LYS A 12 -4.51 -8.29 28.08
C LYS A 12 -3.07 -7.95 28.47
N HIS A 13 -2.48 -6.93 27.85
CA HIS A 13 -1.04 -6.63 27.97
C HIS A 13 -0.70 -5.17 28.31
N TYR A 14 -1.59 -4.21 28.02
CA TYR A 14 -1.24 -2.78 28.01
C TYR A 14 -2.19 -1.90 28.84
N GLY A 15 -2.88 -2.49 29.81
CA GLY A 15 -3.72 -1.77 30.79
C GLY A 15 -5.21 -1.78 30.48
N ASN A 16 -5.97 -1.15 31.37
CA ASN A 16 -7.43 -1.10 31.33
C ASN A 16 -7.92 0.35 31.32
N LEU A 17 -9.04 0.60 30.64
CA LEU A 17 -9.79 1.84 30.68
C LEU A 17 -11.09 1.60 31.44
N SER A 18 -11.32 2.39 32.49
CA SER A 18 -12.50 2.30 33.37
C SER A 18 -13.67 3.17 32.90
N GLY A 19 -13.49 3.99 31.87
CA GLY A 19 -14.46 5.00 31.45
C GLY A 19 -14.32 6.36 32.16
N ASP A 20 -13.24 6.56 32.93
CA ASP A 20 -12.99 7.84 33.62
C ASP A 20 -12.05 8.78 32.82
N LEU A 21 -11.45 8.27 31.74
CA LEU A 21 -10.52 8.98 30.87
C LEU A 21 -11.05 8.97 29.43
N ASP A 22 -10.94 10.10 28.74
CA ASP A 22 -11.28 10.21 27.33
C ASP A 22 -10.12 10.73 26.48
N LEU A 23 -10.04 10.25 25.24
CA LEU A 23 -9.07 10.72 24.24
C LEU A 23 -9.71 11.84 23.40
N LEU A 24 -9.16 13.05 23.46
CA LEU A 24 -9.64 14.20 22.69
C LEU A 24 -8.50 14.82 21.85
N PRO A 25 -8.80 15.35 20.64
CA PRO A 25 -10.12 15.34 19.97
C PRO A 25 -10.48 13.96 19.39
N LYS A 26 -11.77 13.77 19.07
CA LYS A 26 -12.25 12.63 18.28
C LYS A 26 -12.13 12.96 16.80
N PRO A 27 -11.73 12.01 15.95
CA PRO A 27 -11.78 12.23 14.51
C PRO A 27 -13.26 12.26 14.05
N ASP A 28 -13.58 13.14 13.11
CA ASP A 28 -14.95 13.24 12.56
C ASP A 28 -15.33 12.01 11.71
N TYR A 29 -14.32 11.26 11.24
CA TYR A 29 -14.47 10.03 10.46
C TYR A 29 -13.47 8.96 10.93
N PRO A 30 -13.79 7.66 10.79
CA PRO A 30 -12.85 6.58 11.06
C PRO A 30 -11.53 6.78 10.30
N LEU A 31 -10.41 6.61 10.99
CA LEU A 31 -9.09 6.73 10.38
C LEU A 31 -8.72 5.40 9.70
N PRO A 32 -8.40 5.38 8.39
CA PRO A 32 -7.95 4.16 7.73
C PRO A 32 -6.65 3.64 8.35
N ILE A 33 -6.62 2.37 8.73
CA ILE A 33 -5.47 1.70 9.31
C ILE A 33 -4.84 0.75 8.29
N VAL A 34 -3.59 1.00 7.96
CA VAL A 34 -2.83 0.20 7.00
C VAL A 34 -1.78 -0.64 7.72
N ALA A 35 -1.82 -1.96 7.53
CA ALA A 35 -0.75 -2.83 7.99
C ALA A 35 0.46 -2.74 7.05
N ILE A 36 1.66 -2.63 7.61
CA ILE A 36 2.92 -2.64 6.85
C ILE A 36 3.70 -3.92 7.15
N GLY A 37 4.14 -4.62 6.11
CA GLY A 37 4.83 -5.89 6.28
C GLY A 37 3.91 -6.95 6.89
N ARG A 38 4.46 -7.96 7.58
CA ARG A 38 3.61 -9.07 8.08
C ARG A 38 2.99 -8.67 9.42
N ALA A 39 3.51 -7.62 10.06
CA ALA A 39 3.25 -7.27 11.45
C ALA A 39 3.38 -8.47 12.43
N ARG A 40 4.11 -9.52 12.02
CA ARG A 40 4.15 -10.85 12.69
C ARG A 40 2.76 -11.47 12.91
N GLN A 41 1.83 -11.21 12.00
CA GLN A 41 0.47 -11.72 12.03
C GLN A 41 0.24 -12.73 10.91
N GLU A 42 -0.80 -13.54 11.06
CA GLU A 42 -1.24 -14.49 10.04
C GLU A 42 -1.99 -13.80 8.88
N LEU A 43 -2.14 -14.47 7.73
CA LEU A 43 -2.84 -13.88 6.58
C LEU A 43 -4.31 -13.62 6.88
N GLU A 44 -4.95 -14.48 7.68
CA GLU A 44 -6.33 -14.28 8.12
C GLU A 44 -6.50 -13.00 8.94
N TRP A 45 -5.50 -12.63 9.76
CA TRP A 45 -5.51 -11.36 10.47
C TRP A 45 -5.39 -10.18 9.50
N LEU A 46 -4.50 -10.26 8.50
CA LEU A 46 -4.33 -9.21 7.49
C LEU A 46 -5.57 -9.05 6.60
N ALA A 47 -6.32 -10.12 6.35
CA ALA A 47 -7.55 -10.08 5.57
C ALA A 47 -8.73 -9.44 6.31
N ASN A 48 -8.67 -9.33 7.66
CA ASN A 48 -9.83 -8.99 8.46
C ASN A 48 -9.66 -7.82 9.42
N VAL A 49 -8.44 -7.52 9.87
CA VAL A 49 -8.21 -6.49 10.90
C VAL A 49 -7.82 -5.13 10.34
N PRO A 50 -6.82 -4.99 9.45
CA PRO A 50 -6.53 -3.70 8.84
C PRO A 50 -7.49 -3.39 7.68
N ASP A 51 -7.58 -2.11 7.33
CA ASP A 51 -8.33 -1.64 6.16
C ASP A 51 -7.58 -1.94 4.86
N ALA A 52 -6.25 -1.84 4.91
CA ALA A 52 -5.36 -2.17 3.79
C ALA A 52 -4.05 -2.81 4.25
N TRP A 53 -3.35 -3.46 3.33
CA TRP A 53 -2.04 -4.07 3.57
C TRP A 53 -1.03 -3.61 2.52
N ILE A 54 0.10 -3.07 2.98
CA ILE A 54 1.26 -2.73 2.14
C ILE A 54 2.41 -3.71 2.42
N TRP A 55 2.90 -4.34 1.34
CA TRP A 55 4.07 -5.20 1.33
C TRP A 55 5.25 -4.59 0.54
N HIS A 56 6.31 -5.35 0.31
CA HIS A 56 7.44 -4.99 -0.56
C HIS A 56 8.05 -6.24 -1.21
N GLY A 57 8.80 -6.10 -2.30
CA GLY A 57 9.49 -7.27 -2.86
C GLY A 57 8.54 -8.30 -3.49
N VAL A 58 7.42 -7.84 -4.06
CA VAL A 58 6.38 -8.69 -4.66
C VAL A 58 6.82 -9.11 -6.07
N ASN A 59 6.82 -10.42 -6.34
CA ASN A 59 6.93 -10.91 -7.70
C ASN A 59 5.61 -10.59 -8.44
N PRO A 60 5.64 -9.90 -9.60
CA PRO A 60 4.44 -9.56 -10.36
C PRO A 60 3.53 -10.74 -10.71
N TYR A 61 4.06 -11.97 -10.76
CA TYR A 61 3.26 -13.17 -10.99
C TYR A 61 2.44 -13.60 -9.75
N ASP A 62 2.78 -13.11 -8.56
CA ASP A 62 2.12 -13.46 -7.30
C ASP A 62 1.04 -12.45 -6.90
N THR A 63 1.02 -11.24 -7.48
CA THR A 63 0.09 -10.14 -7.12
C THR A 63 -1.37 -10.60 -7.10
N ALA A 64 -1.84 -11.26 -8.17
CA ALA A 64 -3.21 -11.75 -8.26
C ALA A 64 -3.53 -12.84 -7.22
N ASN A 65 -2.56 -13.72 -6.94
CA ASN A 65 -2.73 -14.79 -5.94
C ASN A 65 -2.81 -14.24 -4.51
N ILE A 66 -2.02 -13.22 -4.19
CA ILE A 66 -2.07 -12.53 -2.89
C ILE A 66 -3.45 -11.90 -2.69
N ILE A 67 -3.93 -11.13 -3.68
CA ILE A 67 -5.23 -10.46 -3.62
C ILE A 67 -6.35 -11.48 -3.50
N LYS A 68 -6.31 -12.56 -4.29
CA LYS A 68 -7.27 -13.66 -4.19
C LYS A 68 -7.27 -14.27 -2.78
N THR A 69 -6.10 -14.51 -2.20
CA THR A 69 -5.98 -15.09 -0.86
C THR A 69 -6.59 -14.16 0.21
N LEU A 70 -6.41 -12.84 0.09
CA LEU A 70 -7.06 -11.88 0.98
C LEU A 70 -8.58 -11.90 0.82
N ALA A 71 -9.09 -12.02 -0.41
CA ALA A 71 -10.51 -12.14 -0.68
C ALA A 71 -11.10 -13.45 -0.14
N ASP A 72 -10.40 -14.57 -0.33
CA ASP A 72 -10.82 -15.90 0.14
C ASP A 72 -10.87 -15.99 1.67
N LEU A 73 -9.99 -15.25 2.38
CA LEU A 73 -9.95 -15.18 3.85
C LEU A 73 -10.81 -14.05 4.44
N CYS A 74 -11.41 -13.21 3.60
CA CYS A 74 -12.18 -12.04 4.02
C CYS A 74 -13.52 -12.45 4.64
N GLN A 75 -13.80 -11.96 5.84
CA GLN A 75 -15.06 -12.15 6.58
C GLN A 75 -15.88 -10.85 6.67
N LYS A 76 -15.38 -9.76 6.09
CA LYS A 76 -16.05 -8.44 5.97
C LYS A 76 -16.63 -8.24 4.56
N ASP A 77 -17.47 -7.22 4.41
CA ASP A 77 -18.17 -6.92 3.16
C ASP A 77 -17.23 -6.56 1.99
N THR A 78 -16.05 -6.01 2.29
CA THR A 78 -15.07 -5.60 1.29
C THR A 78 -13.69 -6.17 1.62
N PRO A 79 -13.06 -6.93 0.71
CA PRO A 79 -11.71 -7.46 0.90
C PRO A 79 -10.70 -6.37 1.27
N THR A 80 -9.74 -6.71 2.13
CA THR A 80 -8.61 -5.81 2.44
C THR A 80 -7.87 -5.43 1.17
N ALA A 81 -7.76 -4.12 0.91
CA ALA A 81 -7.03 -3.60 -0.24
C ALA A 81 -5.53 -3.94 -0.12
N PHE A 82 -4.91 -4.33 -1.22
CA PHE A 82 -3.49 -4.68 -1.26
C PHE A 82 -2.69 -3.66 -2.05
N GLY A 83 -1.54 -3.27 -1.50
CA GLY A 83 -0.55 -2.43 -2.16
C GLY A 83 0.87 -2.89 -1.86
N TYR A 84 1.85 -2.31 -2.53
CA TYR A 84 3.24 -2.51 -2.15
C TYR A 84 4.12 -1.28 -2.42
N ALA A 85 5.25 -1.23 -1.71
CA ALA A 85 6.29 -0.24 -1.92
C ALA A 85 7.34 -0.74 -2.91
N GLN A 86 7.85 0.17 -3.75
CA GLN A 86 8.82 -0.15 -4.79
C GLN A 86 9.87 0.96 -4.91
N PHE A 87 11.13 0.58 -5.05
CA PHE A 87 12.19 1.50 -5.45
C PHE A 87 12.10 1.73 -6.95
N VAL A 88 12.11 2.98 -7.39
CA VAL A 88 11.91 3.34 -8.80
C VAL A 88 13.04 4.23 -9.28
N GLU A 89 13.67 3.82 -10.37
CA GLU A 89 14.53 4.68 -11.18
C GLU A 89 13.81 5.08 -12.46
N VAL A 90 13.55 6.38 -12.60
CA VAL A 90 13.02 6.97 -13.84
C VAL A 90 14.19 7.40 -14.71
N THR A 91 14.32 6.81 -15.90
CA THR A 91 15.42 7.12 -16.82
C THR A 91 15.09 8.33 -17.71
N ASP A 92 16.09 8.89 -18.40
CA ASP A 92 15.91 10.06 -19.28
C ASP A 92 15.15 9.75 -20.58
N ASN A 93 15.03 8.46 -20.95
CA ASN A 93 14.28 8.03 -22.13
C ASN A 93 12.88 7.57 -21.69
N PRO A 94 11.80 8.35 -21.97
CA PRO A 94 10.46 8.00 -21.52
C PRO A 94 9.95 6.65 -22.04
N ASN A 95 10.51 6.13 -23.14
CA ASN A 95 10.11 4.88 -23.77
C ASN A 95 11.00 3.69 -23.37
N GLU A 96 11.96 3.85 -22.45
CA GLU A 96 12.77 2.73 -21.98
C GLU A 96 11.86 1.69 -21.28
N PRO A 97 11.87 0.41 -21.69
CA PRO A 97 11.02 -0.60 -21.09
C PRO A 97 11.29 -0.79 -19.60
N ALA A 98 10.23 -0.99 -18.81
CA ALA A 98 10.36 -1.26 -17.39
C ALA A 98 11.04 -2.63 -17.15
N ARG A 99 12.00 -2.65 -16.22
CA ARG A 99 12.73 -3.85 -15.80
C ARG A 99 12.72 -3.93 -14.28
N LEU A 100 12.19 -5.05 -13.77
CA LEU A 100 12.14 -5.33 -12.34
C LEU A 100 13.33 -6.19 -11.93
N PHE A 101 13.98 -5.78 -10.85
CA PHE A 101 15.12 -6.45 -10.25
C PHE A 101 14.78 -6.85 -8.81
N ASN A 102 15.08 -8.09 -8.47
CA ASN A 102 14.91 -8.65 -7.12
C ASN A 102 13.51 -8.38 -6.51
N ASN A 103 12.49 -8.30 -7.37
CA ASN A 103 11.09 -8.01 -7.02
C ASN A 103 10.85 -6.68 -6.29
N ILE A 104 11.83 -5.77 -6.19
CA ILE A 104 11.71 -4.55 -5.37
C ILE A 104 12.18 -3.27 -6.06
N TYR A 105 13.09 -3.38 -7.03
CA TYR A 105 13.65 -2.24 -7.73
C TYR A 105 13.22 -2.26 -9.20
N LEU A 106 12.49 -1.24 -9.61
CA LEU A 106 11.97 -1.06 -10.95
C LEU A 106 12.71 0.08 -11.65
N ARG A 107 13.22 -0.17 -12.85
CA ARG A 107 13.89 0.84 -13.67
C ARG A 107 13.21 0.94 -15.03
N GLY A 108 12.98 2.15 -15.52
CA GLY A 108 12.49 2.36 -16.88
C GLY A 108 12.15 3.81 -17.15
N GLY A 109 11.71 4.08 -18.38
CA GLY A 109 11.14 5.37 -18.74
C GLY A 109 9.71 5.49 -18.22
N ALA A 110 9.24 6.72 -18.00
CA ALA A 110 7.92 6.98 -17.42
C ALA A 110 6.76 6.22 -18.10
N LYS A 111 6.78 6.06 -19.44
CA LYS A 111 5.74 5.32 -20.17
C LYS A 111 5.83 3.81 -19.94
N GLY A 112 7.04 3.26 -19.93
CA GLY A 112 7.27 1.84 -19.63
C GLY A 112 6.88 1.49 -18.20
N LEU A 113 7.17 2.38 -17.24
CA LEU A 113 6.72 2.25 -15.85
C LEU A 113 5.19 2.27 -15.76
N ALA A 114 4.53 3.20 -16.46
CA ALA A 114 3.07 3.28 -16.50
C ALA A 114 2.42 2.00 -17.06
N GLU A 115 2.99 1.41 -18.11
CA GLU A 115 2.53 0.14 -18.67
C GLU A 115 2.69 -1.03 -17.69
N PHE A 116 3.83 -1.09 -16.98
CA PHE A 116 4.05 -2.09 -15.95
C PHE A 116 3.01 -1.97 -14.83
N TRP A 117 2.74 -0.77 -14.33
CA TRP A 117 1.77 -0.58 -13.25
C TRP A 117 0.32 -0.77 -13.70
N ALA A 118 -0.01 -0.50 -14.97
CA ALA A 118 -1.32 -0.84 -15.52
C ALA A 118 -1.58 -2.35 -15.49
N GLN A 119 -0.57 -3.17 -15.79
CA GLN A 119 -0.67 -4.63 -15.67
C GLN A 119 -0.84 -5.09 -14.22
N GLU A 120 -0.24 -4.38 -13.25
CA GLU A 120 -0.43 -4.67 -11.83
C GLU A 120 -1.83 -4.27 -11.35
N GLN A 121 -2.36 -3.14 -11.84
CA GLN A 121 -3.73 -2.70 -11.58
C GLN A 121 -4.75 -3.71 -12.13
N GLU A 122 -4.53 -4.26 -13.34
CA GLU A 122 -5.37 -5.31 -13.92
C GLU A 122 -5.44 -6.58 -13.04
N LYS A 123 -4.40 -6.84 -12.24
CA LYS A 123 -4.36 -7.94 -11.26
C LYS A 123 -5.10 -7.61 -9.95
N GLY A 124 -5.58 -6.37 -9.81
CA GLY A 124 -6.30 -5.87 -8.64
C GLY A 124 -5.44 -5.10 -7.63
N LEU A 125 -4.18 -4.76 -7.97
CA LEU A 125 -3.35 -3.95 -7.08
C LEU A 125 -4.00 -2.59 -6.84
N SER A 126 -4.21 -2.22 -5.58
CA SER A 126 -4.96 -1.02 -5.21
C SER A 126 -4.07 0.21 -4.99
N HIS A 127 -2.81 0.03 -4.57
CA HIS A 127 -1.92 1.15 -4.26
C HIS A 127 -0.44 0.81 -4.46
N LEU A 128 0.33 1.80 -4.92
CA LEU A 128 1.78 1.75 -5.07
C LEU A 128 2.44 2.89 -4.31
N ALA A 129 3.35 2.56 -3.40
CA ALA A 129 4.18 3.55 -2.72
C ALA A 129 5.55 3.64 -3.42
N LEU A 130 5.74 4.70 -4.21
CA LEU A 130 6.95 4.89 -5.01
C LEU A 130 8.08 5.51 -4.18
N ASN A 131 9.24 4.85 -4.18
CA ASN A 131 10.46 5.41 -3.61
C ASN A 131 11.45 5.77 -4.72
N LEU A 132 11.57 7.07 -5.00
CA LEU A 132 12.38 7.60 -6.09
C LEU A 132 13.88 7.70 -5.77
N LYS A 133 14.34 7.21 -4.61
CA LYS A 133 15.75 7.29 -4.18
C LYS A 133 16.78 6.79 -5.20
N PRO A 134 16.53 5.75 -6.01
CA PRO A 134 17.49 5.32 -7.04
C PRO A 134 17.63 6.31 -8.21
N THR A 135 16.67 7.21 -8.40
CA THR A 135 16.68 8.16 -9.51
C THR A 135 17.72 9.25 -9.25
N ASN A 136 18.63 9.46 -10.21
CA ASN A 136 19.67 10.50 -10.15
C ASN A 136 19.28 11.82 -10.86
N ARG A 137 18.08 11.86 -11.45
CA ARG A 137 17.53 13.04 -12.15
C ARG A 137 16.96 14.05 -11.15
N PRO A 138 16.86 15.35 -11.51
CA PRO A 138 16.18 16.35 -10.70
C PRO A 138 14.75 15.92 -10.35
N ALA A 139 14.36 16.06 -9.09
CA ALA A 139 13.08 15.54 -8.60
C ALA A 139 11.88 16.22 -9.25
N ASP A 140 11.97 17.52 -9.56
CA ASP A 140 10.96 18.30 -10.27
C ASP A 140 10.73 17.77 -11.70
N GLU A 141 11.79 17.46 -12.44
CA GLU A 141 11.68 16.87 -13.78
C GLU A 141 11.02 15.48 -13.73
N VAL A 142 11.43 14.64 -12.78
CA VAL A 142 10.88 13.29 -12.60
C VAL A 142 9.40 13.36 -12.23
N LEU A 143 9.03 14.22 -11.28
CA LEU A 143 7.64 14.39 -10.86
C LEU A 143 6.78 14.93 -12.00
N GLN A 144 7.30 15.84 -12.83
CA GLN A 144 6.61 16.33 -14.02
C GLN A 144 6.35 15.20 -15.03
N GLU A 145 7.35 14.36 -15.32
CA GLU A 145 7.15 13.21 -16.23
C GLU A 145 6.18 12.17 -15.68
N LEU A 146 6.22 11.89 -14.37
CA LEU A 146 5.24 11.01 -13.74
C LEU A 146 3.83 11.61 -13.84
N ALA A 147 3.67 12.92 -13.65
CA ALA A 147 2.39 13.57 -13.83
C ALA A 147 1.87 13.47 -15.26
N GLU A 148 2.74 13.67 -16.27
CA GLU A 148 2.37 13.66 -17.68
C GLU A 148 2.10 12.27 -18.26
N TYR A 149 2.87 11.25 -17.86
CA TYR A 149 2.83 9.93 -18.49
C TYR A 149 2.26 8.82 -17.62
N VAL A 150 2.25 8.99 -16.29
CA VAL A 150 1.78 7.98 -15.34
C VAL A 150 0.43 8.37 -14.78
N LEU A 151 0.32 9.53 -14.11
CA LEU A 151 -0.91 9.93 -13.40
C LEU A 151 -2.11 10.07 -14.33
N THR A 152 -1.93 10.40 -15.60
CA THR A 152 -3.03 10.46 -16.58
C THR A 152 -3.67 9.10 -16.87
N LYS A 153 -3.05 7.98 -16.46
CA LYS A 153 -3.55 6.62 -16.68
C LYS A 153 -4.30 6.03 -15.47
N PHE A 154 -4.27 6.70 -14.31
CA PHE A 154 -4.80 6.17 -13.05
C PHE A 154 -5.74 7.15 -12.35
#